data_AF-A0A108TAH5-F1
#
_entry.id   AF-A0A108TAH5-F1
#
_cell.length_a   1.000
_cell.length_b   1.000
_cell.length_c   1.000
_cell.angle_alpha   90.00
_cell.angle_beta   90.00
_cell.angle_gamma   90.00
#
_symmetry.space_group_name_H-M   'P 1'
#
loop_
_entity.id
_entity.type
_entity.pdbx_description
1 polymer ?
#
loop_
_entity_poly.entity_id
_entity_poly.type
_entity_poly.pdbx_seq_one_letter_code
_entity_poly.pdbx_strand_id
1 'polypeptide(L)'
;MKKAIYSFIYYRILGWKTNVTVPDYDKCVITAAPHTSNWDLFIGKLFYGAIGRKTYFMMKKEWFFFPLGLIFKAVGGIPVDRGRKTSLVDQMTAKFAKSKKFQLAITPEGTRKANPNWKKGFYFIALKAQVPIVMIGIDYTTKTISATKAIMPSGDIEKDMREVKLYYKDFKGKNPKNFALGNI
;
A
#
# COMPACT_ATOMS: atom_id res chain seq x y z
N MET A 1 14.91 13.40 -13.31
CA MET A 1 15.04 14.30 -12.15
C MET A 1 14.39 13.77 -10.87
N LYS A 2 13.05 13.55 -10.83
CA LYS A 2 12.37 13.10 -9.59
C LYS A 2 12.93 11.80 -9.01
N LYS A 3 13.13 10.75 -9.84
CA LYS A 3 13.69 9.46 -9.39
C LYS A 3 15.05 9.63 -8.70
N ALA A 4 15.97 10.41 -9.26
CA ALA A 4 17.29 10.62 -8.69
C ALA A 4 17.23 11.22 -7.28
N ILE A 5 16.34 12.20 -7.06
CA ILE A 5 16.12 12.80 -5.72
C ILE A 5 15.58 11.75 -4.75
N TYR A 6 14.55 10.99 -5.15
CA TYR A 6 14.01 9.91 -4.33
C TYR A 6 15.06 8.86 -3.98
N SER A 7 15.83 8.40 -4.97
CA SER A 7 16.91 7.44 -4.79
C SER A 7 18.01 7.96 -3.87
N PHE A 8 18.42 9.23 -4.01
CA PHE A 8 19.43 9.84 -3.15
C PHE A 8 18.96 9.87 -1.69
N ILE A 9 17.76 10.37 -1.42
CA ILE A 9 17.22 10.44 -0.06
C ILE A 9 17.04 9.02 0.51
N TYR A 10 16.44 8.11 -0.25
CA TYR A 10 16.11 6.76 0.21
C TYR A 10 17.36 5.92 0.49
N TYR A 11 18.26 5.80 -0.49
CA TYR A 11 19.43 4.92 -0.40
C TYR A 11 20.60 5.56 0.36
N ARG A 12 20.87 6.87 0.16
CA ARG A 12 22.07 7.52 0.72
C ARG A 12 21.81 8.19 2.06
N ILE A 13 20.77 9.03 2.17
CA ILE A 13 20.51 9.78 3.40
C ILE A 13 19.91 8.88 4.48
N LEU A 14 18.85 8.14 4.14
CA LEU A 14 18.12 7.33 5.12
C LEU A 14 18.68 5.90 5.28
N GLY A 15 19.50 5.45 4.30
CA GLY A 15 20.18 4.16 4.31
C GLY A 15 19.25 2.96 4.12
N TRP A 16 18.15 3.14 3.39
CA TRP A 16 17.21 2.05 3.11
C TRP A 16 17.63 1.23 1.89
N LYS A 17 17.19 -0.03 1.86
CA LYS A 17 17.43 -0.99 0.79
C LYS A 17 16.12 -1.44 0.16
N THR A 18 16.21 -1.93 -1.07
CA THR A 18 15.06 -2.46 -1.81
C THR A 18 15.28 -3.92 -2.17
N ASN A 19 14.23 -4.73 -2.02
CA ASN A 19 14.19 -6.10 -2.50
C ASN A 19 12.90 -6.31 -3.31
N VAL A 20 12.97 -6.13 -4.63
CA VAL A 20 11.81 -6.21 -5.52
C VAL A 20 12.04 -7.30 -6.54
N THR A 21 11.30 -8.40 -6.41
CA THR A 21 11.36 -9.52 -7.35
C THR A 21 10.06 -9.70 -8.14
N VAL A 22 8.96 -9.09 -7.67
CA VAL A 22 7.70 -9.10 -8.42
C VAL A 22 7.78 -8.22 -9.68
N PRO A 23 7.03 -8.56 -10.75
CA PRO A 23 6.93 -7.72 -11.93
C PRO A 23 6.45 -6.29 -11.65
N ASP A 24 6.77 -5.37 -12.56
CA ASP A 24 6.17 -4.03 -12.56
C ASP A 24 4.79 -4.08 -13.21
N TYR A 25 3.77 -4.44 -12.43
CA TYR A 25 2.40 -4.46 -12.92
C TYR A 25 1.91 -3.05 -13.25
N ASP A 26 1.36 -2.84 -14.45
CA ASP A 26 0.74 -1.56 -14.78
C ASP A 26 -0.44 -1.25 -13.84
N LYS A 27 -1.20 -2.28 -13.42
CA LYS A 27 -2.29 -2.17 -12.46
C LYS A 27 -2.15 -3.22 -11.37
N CYS A 28 -2.21 -2.78 -10.12
CA CYS A 28 -2.26 -3.69 -8.98
C CYS A 28 -2.85 -3.00 -7.75
N VAL A 29 -3.33 -3.81 -6.81
CA VAL A 29 -3.52 -3.39 -5.43
C VAL A 29 -2.24 -3.74 -4.67
N ILE A 30 -1.74 -2.80 -3.90
CA ILE A 30 -0.59 -3.00 -3.02
C ILE A 30 -1.12 -3.10 -1.60
N THR A 31 -0.78 -4.19 -0.93
CA THR A 31 -0.87 -4.24 0.53
C THR A 31 0.46 -3.77 1.09
N ALA A 32 0.42 -2.82 2.03
CA ALA A 32 1.61 -2.34 2.72
C ALA A 32 1.45 -2.60 4.21
N ALA A 33 2.36 -3.39 4.77
CA ALA A 33 2.42 -3.70 6.20
C ALA A 33 3.86 -4.02 6.60
N PRO A 34 4.23 -3.93 7.88
CA PRO A 34 3.46 -3.39 9.01
C PRO A 34 3.16 -1.89 8.89
N HIS A 35 1.92 -1.49 9.16
CA HIS A 35 1.53 -0.09 9.25
C HIS A 35 1.44 0.35 10.71
N THR A 36 2.55 0.84 11.25
CA THR A 36 2.69 1.17 12.68
C THR A 36 3.06 2.64 12.93
N SER A 37 3.26 3.44 11.87
CA SER A 37 3.62 4.85 11.95
C SER A 37 3.14 5.65 10.71
N ASN A 38 3.03 6.97 10.83
CA ASN A 38 2.91 7.84 9.65
C ASN A 38 4.16 7.79 8.77
N TRP A 39 5.29 7.41 9.36
CA TRP A 39 6.56 7.28 8.64
C TRP A 39 6.56 6.19 7.58
N ASP A 40 5.66 5.22 7.70
CA ASP A 40 5.50 4.14 6.72
C ASP A 40 5.04 4.70 5.36
N LEU A 41 4.14 5.69 5.36
CA LEU A 41 3.67 6.33 4.13
C LEU A 41 4.80 7.12 3.47
N PHE A 42 5.55 7.89 4.25
CA PHE A 42 6.66 8.67 3.72
C PHE A 42 7.75 7.78 3.13
N ILE A 43 8.18 6.76 3.88
CA ILE A 43 9.24 5.86 3.42
C ILE A 43 8.77 5.02 2.24
N GLY A 44 7.51 4.60 2.22
CA GLY A 44 6.90 3.90 1.10
C GLY A 44 6.83 4.76 -0.16
N LYS A 45 6.55 6.07 -0.04
CA LYS A 45 6.60 7.01 -1.17
C LYS A 45 8.02 7.22 -1.68
N LEU A 46 9.00 7.37 -0.79
CA LEU A 46 10.40 7.48 -1.18
C LEU A 46 10.87 6.22 -1.92
N PHE A 47 10.55 5.05 -1.37
CA PHE A 47 10.83 3.75 -2.00
C PHE A 47 10.27 3.67 -3.41
N TYR A 48 8.97 3.92 -3.58
CA TYR A 48 8.33 3.83 -4.90
C TYR A 48 8.93 4.81 -5.91
N GLY A 49 9.20 6.04 -5.47
CA GLY A 49 9.88 7.03 -6.30
C GLY A 49 11.30 6.62 -6.67
N ALA A 50 12.03 5.98 -5.76
CA ALA A 50 13.41 5.52 -5.96
C ALA A 50 13.50 4.35 -6.96
N ILE A 51 12.49 3.48 -7.00
CA ILE A 51 12.38 2.43 -8.03
C ILE A 51 11.75 2.95 -9.34
N GLY A 52 11.36 4.23 -9.39
CA GLY A 52 10.81 4.86 -10.60
C GLY A 52 9.33 4.58 -10.86
N ARG A 53 8.59 4.10 -9.87
CA ARG A 53 7.16 3.76 -9.97
C ARG A 53 6.28 4.83 -9.32
N LYS A 54 4.98 4.82 -9.67
CA LYS A 54 3.98 5.73 -9.10
C LYS A 54 2.90 4.96 -8.36
N THR A 55 2.65 5.40 -7.13
CA THR A 55 1.66 4.82 -6.20
C THR A 55 0.52 5.82 -5.99
N TYR A 56 -0.68 5.28 -5.77
CA TYR A 56 -1.83 6.02 -5.30
C TYR A 56 -2.28 5.48 -3.94
N PHE A 57 -2.98 6.29 -3.16
CA PHE A 57 -3.49 5.90 -1.85
C PHE A 57 -4.75 6.67 -1.53
N MET A 58 -5.67 6.05 -0.79
CA MET A 58 -6.94 6.67 -0.43
C MET A 58 -6.77 7.58 0.78
N MET A 59 -7.33 8.78 0.70
CA MET A 59 -7.37 9.76 1.77
C MET A 59 -8.78 10.30 1.92
N LYS A 60 -9.15 10.61 3.17
CA LYS A 60 -10.41 11.28 3.50
C LYS A 60 -10.54 12.57 2.68
N LYS A 61 -11.69 12.77 2.02
CA LYS A 61 -11.93 13.90 1.11
C LYS A 61 -11.73 15.25 1.81
N GLU A 62 -11.96 15.32 3.11
CA GLU A 62 -11.81 16.51 3.94
C GLU A 62 -10.37 17.04 3.97
N TRP A 63 -9.36 16.20 3.68
CA TRP A 63 -7.97 16.64 3.58
C TRP A 63 -7.65 17.40 2.29
N PHE A 64 -8.59 17.46 1.33
CA PHE A 64 -8.38 18.05 0.02
C PHE A 64 -8.90 19.49 -0.10
N PHE A 65 -8.72 20.30 0.94
CA PHE A 65 -8.95 21.75 0.89
C PHE A 65 -7.73 22.49 0.35
N PHE A 66 -7.90 23.70 -0.20
CA PHE A 66 -6.78 24.49 -0.72
C PHE A 66 -5.91 25.05 0.42
N PRO A 67 -4.55 24.99 0.35
CA PRO A 67 -3.73 24.49 -0.75
C PRO A 67 -3.38 22.99 -0.69
N LEU A 68 -3.62 22.33 0.45
CA LEU A 68 -3.20 20.94 0.71
C LEU A 68 -3.74 19.91 -0.29
N GLY A 69 -4.95 20.12 -0.81
CA GLY A 69 -5.57 19.23 -1.79
C GLY A 69 -4.79 19.12 -3.11
N LEU A 70 -4.11 20.19 -3.54
CA LEU A 70 -3.25 20.16 -4.72
C LEU A 70 -2.01 19.28 -4.46
N ILE A 71 -1.41 19.45 -3.29
CA ILE A 71 -0.24 18.68 -2.85
C ILE A 71 -0.59 17.20 -2.76
N PHE A 72 -1.69 16.85 -2.07
CA PHE A 72 -2.10 15.46 -1.93
C PHE A 72 -2.41 14.80 -3.27
N LYS A 73 -3.10 15.49 -4.19
CA LYS A 73 -3.32 14.98 -5.55
C LYS A 73 -2.00 14.76 -6.30
N ALA A 74 -1.05 15.69 -6.19
CA ALA A 74 0.24 15.59 -6.87
C ALA A 74 1.06 14.37 -6.41
N VAL A 75 1.00 14.02 -5.11
CA VAL A 75 1.68 12.84 -4.55
C VAL A 75 0.90 11.53 -4.70
N GLY A 76 -0.28 11.56 -5.33
CA GLY A 76 -1.10 10.38 -5.62
C GLY A 76 -2.21 10.08 -4.61
N GLY A 77 -2.54 11.03 -3.73
CA GLY A 77 -3.70 10.96 -2.85
C GLY A 77 -5.00 10.98 -3.64
N ILE A 78 -5.89 10.04 -3.33
CA ILE A 78 -7.22 9.92 -3.92
C ILE A 78 -8.24 10.31 -2.85
N PRO A 79 -9.02 11.39 -3.05
CA PRO A 79 -10.10 11.73 -2.14
C PRO A 79 -11.16 10.65 -2.21
N VAL A 80 -11.49 10.07 -1.06
CA VAL A 80 -12.60 9.14 -0.92
C VAL A 80 -13.59 9.66 0.10
N ASP A 81 -14.86 9.56 -0.27
CA ASP A 81 -15.99 9.87 0.59
C ASP A 81 -16.47 8.56 1.24
N ARG A 82 -16.26 8.44 2.56
CA ARG A 82 -16.62 7.24 3.32
C ARG A 82 -18.07 7.27 3.81
N GLY A 83 -18.81 8.35 3.57
CA GLY A 83 -20.21 8.52 3.98
C GLY A 83 -21.22 8.26 2.86
N ARG A 84 -20.79 8.09 1.61
CA ARG A 84 -21.69 7.80 0.48
C ARG A 84 -22.17 6.36 0.46
N LYS A 85 -23.37 6.15 -0.09
CA LYS A 85 -23.96 4.82 -0.38
C LYS A 85 -23.12 3.99 -1.36
N THR A 86 -22.32 4.63 -2.22
CA THR A 86 -21.45 3.92 -3.18
C THR A 86 -20.25 3.30 -2.47
N SER A 87 -20.12 1.97 -2.57
CA SER A 87 -19.02 1.24 -1.96
C SER A 87 -17.66 1.78 -2.44
N LEU A 88 -16.70 1.94 -1.51
CA LEU A 88 -15.32 2.28 -1.84
C LEU A 88 -14.72 1.31 -2.86
N VAL A 89 -15.17 0.05 -2.83
CA VAL A 89 -14.78 -0.98 -3.79
C VAL A 89 -15.14 -0.57 -5.21
N ASP A 90 -16.35 -0.07 -5.44
CA ASP A 90 -16.83 0.35 -6.75
C ASP A 90 -16.08 1.58 -7.26
N GLN A 91 -15.84 2.55 -6.38
CA GLN A 91 -15.10 3.77 -6.71
C GLN A 91 -13.68 3.43 -7.19
N MET A 92 -12.97 2.54 -6.49
CA MET A 92 -11.62 2.14 -6.88
C MET A 92 -11.62 1.26 -8.12
N THR A 93 -12.58 0.33 -8.25
CA THR A 93 -12.73 -0.51 -9.45
C THR A 93 -12.93 0.33 -10.70
N ALA A 94 -13.82 1.34 -10.65
CA ALA A 94 -14.03 2.27 -11.76
C ALA A 94 -12.75 3.04 -12.11
N LYS A 95 -11.92 3.36 -11.12
CA LYS A 95 -10.63 4.02 -11.34
C LYS A 95 -9.60 3.09 -11.99
N PHE A 96 -9.57 1.82 -11.61
CA PHE A 96 -8.76 0.79 -12.28
C PHE A 96 -9.16 0.65 -13.76
N ALA A 97 -10.46 0.61 -14.06
CA ALA A 97 -10.96 0.49 -15.43
C ALA A 97 -10.54 1.69 -16.31
N LYS A 98 -10.63 2.92 -15.78
CA LYS A 98 -10.33 4.16 -16.53
C LYS A 98 -8.84 4.48 -16.68
N SER A 99 -7.96 3.79 -15.97
CA SER A 99 -6.53 4.11 -15.93
C SER A 99 -5.74 3.09 -16.73
N LYS A 100 -4.71 3.49 -17.49
CA LYS A 100 -3.74 2.54 -18.07
C LYS A 100 -2.78 2.01 -17.01
N LYS A 101 -2.25 2.91 -16.16
CA LYS A 101 -1.38 2.57 -15.02
C LYS A 101 -2.01 3.03 -13.72
N PHE A 102 -2.16 2.13 -12.76
CA PHE A 102 -2.76 2.43 -11.47
C PHE A 102 -2.36 1.40 -10.40
N GLN A 103 -1.42 1.77 -9.54
CA GLN A 103 -0.97 0.94 -8.43
C GLN A 103 -1.47 1.54 -7.10
N LEU A 104 -2.44 0.90 -6.46
CA LEU A 104 -3.17 1.43 -5.31
C LEU A 104 -2.66 0.82 -3.99
N ALA A 105 -1.99 1.61 -3.18
CA ALA A 105 -1.54 1.23 -1.84
C ALA A 105 -2.64 1.32 -0.79
N ILE A 106 -2.80 0.24 -0.05
CA ILE A 106 -3.76 0.08 1.05
C ILE A 106 -3.05 -0.62 2.21
N THR A 107 -3.26 -0.12 3.42
CA THR A 107 -2.81 -0.79 4.64
C THR A 107 -3.94 -1.70 5.15
N PRO A 108 -3.77 -3.03 5.14
CA PRO A 108 -4.87 -3.94 5.45
C PRO A 108 -5.30 -3.85 6.93
N GLU A 109 -4.39 -3.47 7.83
CA GLU A 109 -4.67 -3.22 9.25
C GLU A 109 -5.66 -2.07 9.47
N GLY A 110 -5.69 -1.09 8.55
CA GLY A 110 -6.59 0.08 8.58
C GLY A 110 -6.32 1.09 9.70
N THR A 111 -5.37 0.81 10.59
CA THR A 111 -4.94 1.65 11.71
C THR A 111 -3.44 1.46 11.97
N ARG A 112 -2.84 2.34 12.77
CA ARG A 112 -1.44 2.27 13.23
C ARG A 112 -1.29 1.64 14.61
N LYS A 113 -2.40 1.23 15.21
CA LYS A 113 -2.47 0.49 16.47
C LYS A 113 -2.61 -1.00 16.13
N ALA A 114 -2.20 -1.87 17.06
CA ALA A 114 -2.39 -3.31 16.91
C ALA A 114 -3.86 -3.63 16.58
N ASN A 115 -4.08 -4.30 15.45
CA ASN A 115 -5.39 -4.72 15.02
C ASN A 115 -5.32 -6.11 14.35
N PRO A 116 -5.76 -7.19 15.03
CA PRO A 116 -5.78 -8.53 14.44
C PRO A 116 -6.85 -8.68 13.34
N ASN A 117 -7.83 -7.78 13.29
CA ASN A 117 -8.97 -7.82 12.38
C ASN A 117 -8.72 -6.97 11.13
N TRP A 118 -7.95 -7.53 10.20
CA TRP A 118 -7.59 -6.86 8.95
C TRP A 118 -8.81 -6.62 8.06
N LYS A 119 -8.86 -5.42 7.45
CA LYS A 119 -9.94 -5.03 6.54
C LYS A 119 -9.77 -5.74 5.19
N LYS A 120 -10.87 -6.27 4.66
CA LYS A 120 -10.92 -7.02 3.39
C LYS A 120 -11.12 -6.15 2.14
N GLY A 121 -11.22 -4.83 2.29
CA GLY A 121 -11.53 -3.92 1.18
C GLY A 121 -10.53 -3.99 0.02
N PHE A 122 -9.23 -4.13 0.33
CA PHE A 122 -8.19 -4.29 -0.69
C PHE A 122 -8.41 -5.54 -1.55
N TYR A 123 -8.87 -6.63 -0.93
CA TYR A 123 -9.12 -7.91 -1.57
C TYR A 123 -10.27 -7.80 -2.56
N PHE A 124 -11.41 -7.26 -2.12
CA PHE A 124 -12.57 -7.07 -3.00
C PHE A 124 -12.31 -6.08 -4.13
N ILE A 125 -11.49 -5.04 -3.90
CA ILE A 125 -11.04 -4.15 -4.98
C ILE A 125 -10.23 -4.92 -6.01
N ALA A 126 -9.23 -5.70 -5.57
CA ALA A 126 -8.37 -6.46 -6.46
C ALA A 126 -9.15 -7.52 -7.26
N LEU A 127 -10.02 -8.26 -6.57
CA LEU A 127 -10.88 -9.29 -7.17
C LEU A 127 -11.79 -8.68 -8.23
N LYS A 128 -12.52 -7.60 -7.90
CA LYS A 128 -13.46 -6.96 -8.82
C LYS A 128 -12.76 -6.27 -9.99
N ALA A 129 -11.58 -5.69 -9.76
CA ALA A 129 -10.78 -5.07 -10.81
C ALA A 129 -9.96 -6.07 -11.63
N GLN A 130 -9.94 -7.36 -11.25
CA GLN A 130 -9.13 -8.42 -11.87
C GLN A 130 -7.64 -8.05 -11.96
N VAL A 131 -7.09 -7.54 -10.84
CA VAL A 131 -5.68 -7.15 -10.74
C VAL A 131 -4.99 -7.87 -9.59
N PRO A 132 -3.67 -8.08 -9.65
CA PRO A 132 -2.95 -8.76 -8.59
C PRO A 132 -2.86 -7.91 -7.33
N ILE A 133 -2.75 -8.60 -6.20
CA ILE A 133 -2.37 -8.03 -4.90
C ILE A 133 -0.86 -8.22 -4.74
N VAL A 134 -0.12 -7.12 -4.79
CA VAL A 134 1.32 -7.08 -4.48
C VAL A 134 1.50 -6.85 -2.99
N MET A 135 2.30 -7.68 -2.34
CA MET A 135 2.59 -7.55 -0.92
C MET A 135 3.90 -6.82 -0.70
N ILE A 136 3.85 -5.69 0.02
CA ILE A 136 5.01 -4.85 0.30
C ILE A 136 5.24 -4.82 1.80
N GLY A 137 6.29 -5.53 2.20
CA GLY A 137 6.76 -5.61 3.57
C GLY A 137 7.75 -4.49 3.88
N ILE A 138 7.51 -3.78 4.99
CA ILE A 138 8.41 -2.72 5.48
C ILE A 138 9.12 -3.23 6.73
N ASP A 139 10.42 -3.46 6.65
CA ASP A 139 11.23 -3.87 7.80
C ASP A 139 12.15 -2.72 8.24
N TYR A 140 11.86 -2.16 9.41
CA TYR A 140 12.64 -1.08 10.02
C TYR A 140 13.92 -1.58 10.70
N THR A 141 14.01 -2.87 11.05
CA THR A 141 15.23 -3.48 11.64
C THR A 141 16.32 -3.57 10.59
N THR A 142 16.01 -4.12 9.41
CA THR A 142 16.96 -4.24 8.31
C THR A 142 16.98 -3.01 7.38
N LYS A 143 16.08 -2.04 7.61
CA LYS A 143 15.80 -0.90 6.72
C LYS A 143 15.58 -1.34 5.28
N THR A 144 14.80 -2.40 5.08
CA THR A 144 14.52 -2.95 3.75
C THR A 144 13.03 -2.90 3.46
N ILE A 145 12.66 -2.40 2.29
CA ILE A 145 11.30 -2.59 1.75
C ILE A 145 11.34 -3.72 0.71
N SER A 146 10.52 -4.73 0.94
CA SER A 146 10.46 -5.95 0.14
C SER A 146 9.13 -6.09 -0.58
N ALA A 147 9.18 -6.31 -1.89
CA ALA A 147 8.05 -6.67 -2.73
C ALA A 147 8.40 -7.96 -3.48
N THR A 148 8.24 -9.10 -2.80
CA THR A 148 8.69 -10.41 -3.32
C THR A 148 7.56 -11.38 -3.61
N LYS A 149 6.33 -11.03 -3.22
CA LYS A 149 5.16 -11.88 -3.44
C LYS A 149 3.99 -11.08 -3.98
N ALA A 150 3.29 -11.67 -4.95
CA ALA A 150 2.02 -11.18 -5.45
C ALA A 150 1.07 -12.36 -5.66
N ILE A 151 -0.22 -12.14 -5.45
CA ILE A 151 -1.25 -13.16 -5.71
C ILE A 151 -2.36 -12.56 -6.55
N MET A 152 -2.96 -13.38 -7.42
CA MET A 152 -4.28 -13.07 -7.96
C MET A 152 -5.33 -13.55 -6.97
N PRO A 153 -6.31 -12.70 -6.56
CA PRO A 153 -7.41 -13.13 -5.71
C PRO A 153 -8.15 -14.32 -6.34
N SER A 154 -8.24 -15.43 -5.62
CA SER A 154 -8.86 -16.66 -6.09
C SER A 154 -10.39 -16.67 -5.90
N GLY A 155 -10.91 -15.81 -5.02
CA GLY A 155 -12.29 -15.85 -4.52
C GLY A 155 -12.40 -16.55 -3.16
N ASP A 156 -11.43 -17.40 -2.80
CA ASP A 156 -11.30 -17.96 -1.46
C ASP A 156 -10.55 -16.98 -0.54
N ILE A 157 -11.34 -16.16 0.15
CA ILE A 157 -10.83 -15.11 1.02
C ILE A 157 -9.99 -15.69 2.16
N GLU A 158 -10.37 -16.83 2.72
CA GLU A 158 -9.67 -17.37 3.90
C GLU A 158 -8.28 -17.85 3.53
N LYS A 159 -8.19 -18.63 2.46
CA LYS A 159 -6.92 -19.09 1.90
C LYS A 159 -6.01 -17.92 1.53
N ASP A 160 -6.52 -16.98 0.74
CA ASP A 160 -5.72 -15.87 0.24
C ASP A 160 -5.29 -14.92 1.38
N MET A 161 -6.17 -14.65 2.35
CA MET A 161 -5.83 -13.83 3.51
C MET A 161 -4.79 -14.50 4.40
N ARG A 162 -4.85 -15.83 4.58
CA ARG A 162 -3.82 -16.59 5.30
C ARG A 162 -2.46 -16.43 4.61
N GLU A 163 -2.42 -16.55 3.29
CA GLU A 163 -1.22 -16.36 2.49
C GLU A 163 -0.64 -14.94 2.62
N VAL A 164 -1.51 -13.93 2.55
CA VAL A 164 -1.15 -12.51 2.74
C VAL A 164 -0.59 -12.28 4.13
N LYS A 165 -1.24 -12.77 5.19
CA LYS A 165 -0.75 -12.61 6.57
C LYS A 165 0.57 -13.32 6.81
N LEU A 166 0.72 -14.55 6.30
CA LEU A 166 1.97 -15.32 6.43
C LEU A 166 3.16 -14.59 5.81
N TYR A 167 2.96 -13.87 4.70
CA TYR A 167 4.02 -13.05 4.12
C TYR A 167 4.53 -11.99 5.09
N TYR A 168 3.64 -11.37 5.88
CA TYR A 168 4.02 -10.28 6.77
C TYR A 168 4.58 -10.71 8.13
N LYS A 169 4.60 -12.00 8.43
CA LYS A 169 4.89 -12.50 9.79
C LYS A 169 6.26 -12.08 10.35
N ASP A 170 7.25 -11.97 9.47
CA ASP A 170 8.64 -11.72 9.86
C ASP A 170 9.04 -10.24 9.73
N PHE A 171 8.15 -9.37 9.22
CA PHE A 171 8.45 -7.96 9.04
C PHE A 171 8.26 -7.17 10.35
N LYS A 172 9.23 -6.31 10.67
CA LYS A 172 9.21 -5.49 11.89
C LYS A 172 8.94 -4.03 11.56
N GLY A 173 7.75 -3.56 11.95
CA GLY A 173 7.36 -2.16 11.82
C GLY A 173 8.16 -1.22 12.72
N LYS A 174 8.05 0.09 12.50
CA LYS A 174 8.70 1.11 13.36
C LYS A 174 8.28 0.99 14.82
N ASN A 175 7.02 0.62 15.09
CA ASN A 175 6.53 0.28 16.42
C ASN A 175 6.05 -1.18 16.41
N PRO A 176 6.93 -2.18 16.64
CA PRO A 176 6.59 -3.60 16.47
C PRO A 176 5.37 -4.06 17.28
N LYS A 177 5.21 -3.53 18.49
CA LYS A 177 4.04 -3.81 19.37
C LYS A 177 2.69 -3.43 18.77
N ASN A 178 2.68 -2.59 17.73
CA ASN A 178 1.47 -2.16 17.05
C ASN A 178 1.13 -3.00 15.82
N PHE A 179 1.92 -4.04 15.50
CA PHE A 179 1.64 -4.94 14.40
C PHE A 179 0.99 -6.21 14.93
N ALA A 180 -0.18 -6.59 14.41
CA ALA A 180 -0.88 -7.80 14.80
C ALA A 180 -1.45 -8.52 13.58
N LEU A 181 -1.07 -9.78 13.39
CA LEU A 181 -1.56 -10.62 12.30
C LEU A 181 -2.94 -11.20 12.60
N GLY A 182 -3.30 -11.36 13.88
CA GLY A 182 -4.46 -12.12 14.30
C GLY A 182 -4.33 -13.60 13.96
N ASN A 183 -5.46 -14.30 13.82
CA ASN A 183 -5.47 -15.71 13.45
C ASN A 183 -4.94 -15.88 12.01
N ILE A 184 -4.01 -16.83 11.87
CA ILE A 184 -3.43 -17.27 10.60
C ILE A 184 -3.85 -18.71 10.38
#